data_AF-A0A0A9YWN3-F1
#
_entry.id   AF-A0A0A9YWN3-F1
#
_cell.length_a   1.000
_cell.length_b   1.000
_cell.length_c   1.000
_cell.angle_alpha   90.00
_cell.angle_beta   90.00
_cell.angle_gamma   90.00
#
_symmetry.space_group_name_H-M   'P 1'
#
loop_
_entity.id
_entity.type
_entity.pdbx_description
1 polymer ?
#
loop_
_entity_poly.entity_id
_entity_poly.type
_entity_poly.pdbx_seq_one_letter_code
_entity_poly.pdbx_strand_id
1 'polypeptide(L)'
;MGEIKVMTELEKIKRQCGKKSELWEDPEFPAVQSSVFYHQTPPFQFHWKRPKELCSRPVFVHDSPSQFDISPGKMGDRWLVSCLGVLYLSKGLFYRVVPA
;
A
#
# COMPACT_ATOMS: atom_id res chain seq x y z
N MET A 1 -30.70 -3.87 19.91
CA MET A 1 -30.66 -3.52 18.47
C MET A 1 -29.21 -3.56 18.04
N GLY A 2 -28.80 -4.59 17.30
CA GLY A 2 -27.43 -4.67 16.78
C GLY A 2 -27.26 -3.67 15.65
N GLU A 3 -26.18 -2.90 15.66
CA GLU A 3 -25.84 -2.01 14.56
C GLU A 3 -25.63 -2.84 13.28
N ILE A 4 -26.34 -2.48 12.21
CA ILE A 4 -26.08 -3.03 10.88
C ILE A 4 -24.75 -2.44 10.42
N LYS A 5 -23.67 -3.22 10.53
CA LYS A 5 -22.37 -2.82 9.99
C LYS A 5 -22.47 -2.74 8.47
N VAL A 6 -22.46 -1.53 7.93
CA VAL A 6 -22.38 -1.30 6.48
C VAL A 6 -21.00 -1.72 6.00
N MET A 7 -20.98 -2.54 4.95
CA MET A 7 -19.75 -3.04 4.36
C MET A 7 -19.06 -1.95 3.54
N THR A 8 -17.77 -1.73 3.81
CA THR A 8 -16.93 -0.77 3.08
C THR A 8 -16.64 -1.24 1.65
N GLU A 9 -16.25 -0.33 0.76
CA GLU A 9 -15.83 -0.70 -0.59
C GLU A 9 -14.64 -1.67 -0.60
N LEU A 10 -13.67 -1.47 0.30
CA LEU A 10 -12.54 -2.39 0.47
C LEU A 10 -13.00 -3.82 0.80
N GLU A 11 -13.96 -3.96 1.72
CA GLU A 11 -14.51 -5.27 2.10
C GLU A 11 -15.27 -5.92 0.93
N LYS A 12 -16.02 -5.13 0.14
CA LYS A 12 -16.71 -5.61 -1.07
C LYS A 12 -15.73 -6.12 -2.12
N ILE A 13 -14.67 -5.36 -2.40
CA ILE A 13 -13.60 -5.71 -3.35
C ILE A 13 -12.91 -7.01 -2.90
N LYS A 14 -12.46 -7.07 -1.65
CA LYS A 14 -11.80 -8.27 -1.09
C LYS A 14 -12.68 -9.52 -1.25
N ARG A 15 -13.97 -9.40 -0.96
CA ARG A 15 -14.93 -10.51 -1.11
C ARG A 15 -15.11 -10.92 -2.57
N GLN A 16 -15.20 -9.97 -3.50
CA GLN A 16 -15.38 -10.28 -4.92
C GLN A 16 -14.15 -10.98 -5.50
N CYS A 17 -12.95 -10.45 -5.25
CA CYS A 17 -11.68 -11.05 -5.67
C CYS A 17 -11.51 -12.46 -5.07
N GLY A 18 -11.83 -12.63 -3.78
CA GLY A 18 -11.79 -13.94 -3.12
C GLY A 18 -12.75 -14.96 -3.75
N LYS A 19 -13.97 -14.55 -4.12
CA LYS A 19 -14.93 -15.43 -4.81
C LYS A 19 -14.46 -15.87 -6.20
N LYS A 20 -13.72 -15.01 -6.90
CA LYS A 20 -13.20 -15.30 -8.24
C LYS A 20 -11.83 -15.98 -8.22
N SER A 21 -11.19 -16.09 -7.06
CA SER A 21 -9.79 -16.49 -6.93
C SER A 21 -8.84 -15.62 -7.77
N GLU A 22 -9.16 -14.33 -7.88
CA GLU A 22 -8.40 -13.34 -8.64
C GLU A 22 -7.75 -12.34 -7.68
N LEU A 23 -6.63 -11.76 -8.10
CA LEU A 23 -6.01 -10.64 -7.38
C LEU A 23 -6.61 -9.34 -7.90
N TRP A 24 -6.82 -8.38 -7.00
CA TRP A 24 -7.38 -7.09 -7.38
C TRP A 24 -6.42 -6.29 -8.27
N GLU A 25 -7.00 -5.57 -9.22
CA GLU A 25 -6.38 -4.56 -10.08
C GLU A 25 -7.22 -3.29 -9.98
N ASP A 26 -6.58 -2.16 -9.70
CA ASP A 26 -7.25 -0.88 -9.51
C ASP A 26 -7.61 -0.26 -10.88
N PRO A 27 -8.90 -0.09 -11.20
CA PRO A 27 -9.29 0.56 -12.44
C PRO A 27 -8.98 2.07 -12.45
N GLU A 28 -8.90 2.73 -11.28
CA GLU A 28 -8.63 4.16 -11.17
C GLU A 28 -7.13 4.47 -11.07
N PHE A 29 -6.32 3.48 -10.68
CA PHE A 29 -4.85 3.60 -10.60
C PHE A 29 -4.12 2.37 -11.17
N PRO A 30 -4.17 2.15 -12.51
CA PRO A 30 -3.64 0.95 -13.14
C PRO A 30 -2.10 0.85 -13.05
N ALA A 31 -1.57 -0.36 -13.19
CA ALA A 31 -0.14 -0.64 -13.18
C ALA A 31 0.55 -0.26 -14.52
N VAL A 32 0.53 1.02 -14.88
CA VAL A 32 1.05 1.56 -16.15
C VAL A 32 1.91 2.81 -15.92
N GLN A 33 2.76 3.16 -16.90
CA GLN A 33 3.70 4.28 -16.80
C GLN A 33 3.03 5.61 -16.44
N SER A 34 1.85 5.88 -16.99
CA SER A 34 1.09 7.12 -16.77
C SER A 34 0.58 7.28 -15.34
N SER A 35 0.51 6.20 -14.56
CA SER A 35 0.15 6.26 -13.14
C SER A 35 1.28 6.79 -12.27
N VAL A 36 2.54 6.75 -12.75
CA VAL A 36 3.70 7.28 -12.03
C VAL A 36 3.92 8.76 -12.31
N PHE A 37 3.78 9.16 -13.58
CA PHE A 37 4.05 10.53 -14.01
C PHE A 37 2.91 11.10 -14.85
N TYR A 38 2.37 12.21 -14.38
CA TYR A 38 1.26 12.94 -14.99
C TYR A 38 1.64 13.84 -16.18
N HIS A 39 2.90 14.28 -16.31
CA HIS A 39 3.35 15.19 -17.38
C HIS A 39 4.66 14.81 -18.08
N GLN A 40 5.41 13.83 -17.56
CA GLN A 40 6.72 13.47 -18.09
C GLN A 40 6.77 11.98 -18.40
N THR A 41 7.30 11.62 -19.57
CA THR A 41 7.67 10.23 -19.84
C THR A 41 9.07 10.01 -19.27
N PRO A 42 9.24 9.19 -18.22
CA PRO A 42 10.56 8.97 -17.65
C PRO A 42 11.43 8.18 -18.65
N PRO A 43 12.76 8.34 -18.62
CA PRO A 43 13.68 7.70 -19.58
C PRO A 43 13.88 6.19 -19.35
N PHE A 44 13.06 5.58 -18.49
CA PHE A 44 13.13 4.17 -18.12
C PHE A 44 11.72 3.58 -18.02
N GLN A 45 11.61 2.27 -18.24
CA GLN A 45 10.36 1.52 -18.11
C GLN A 45 10.23 0.91 -16.72
N PHE A 46 9.07 1.11 -16.09
CA PHE A 46 8.76 0.43 -14.83
C PHE A 46 8.25 -0.99 -15.09
N HIS A 47 8.74 -1.93 -14.28
CA HIS A 47 8.18 -3.27 -14.18
C HIS A 47 7.36 -3.35 -12.90
N TRP A 48 6.04 -3.51 -13.06
CA TRP A 48 5.12 -3.63 -11.94
C TRP A 48 5.12 -5.06 -11.41
N LYS A 49 5.33 -5.22 -10.10
CA LYS A 49 5.37 -6.52 -9.43
C LYS A 49 4.64 -6.44 -8.11
N ARG A 50 3.87 -7.48 -7.78
CA ARG A 50 3.26 -7.67 -6.46
C ARG A 50 4.32 -8.15 -5.46
N PRO A 51 4.13 -7.96 -4.14
CA PRO A 51 5.13 -8.37 -3.14
C PRO A 51 5.57 -9.84 -3.20
N LYS A 52 4.65 -10.75 -3.56
CA LYS A 52 4.94 -12.19 -3.72
C LYS A 52 5.83 -12.51 -4.93
N GLU A 53 5.94 -11.61 -5.90
CA GLU A 53 6.83 -11.74 -7.06
C GLU A 53 8.24 -11.22 -6.77
N LEU A 54 8.43 -10.53 -5.64
CA LEU A 54 9.70 -9.96 -5.19
C LEU A 54 10.36 -10.82 -4.11
N CYS A 55 9.58 -11.43 -3.22
CA CYS A 55 10.07 -12.29 -2.16
C CYS A 55 9.07 -13.41 -1.82
N SER A 56 9.56 -14.52 -1.24
CA SER A 56 8.75 -15.72 -0.98
C SER A 56 7.73 -15.54 0.15
N ARG A 57 8.03 -14.69 1.14
CA ARG A 57 7.18 -14.46 2.32
C ARG A 57 7.03 -12.95 2.59
N PRO A 58 6.26 -12.23 1.75
CA PRO A 58 6.03 -10.81 1.99
C PRO A 58 5.18 -10.62 3.26
N VAL A 59 5.57 -9.65 4.08
CA VAL A 59 4.86 -9.24 5.28
C VAL A 59 4.48 -7.77 5.13
N PHE A 60 3.26 -7.40 5.55
CA PHE A 60 2.76 -6.04 5.40
C PHE A 60 3.43 -5.08 6.38
N VAL A 61 3.38 -5.41 7.68
CA VAL A 61 4.08 -4.68 8.74
C VAL A 61 4.75 -5.69 9.66
N HIS A 62 6.06 -5.59 9.80
CA HIS A 62 6.79 -6.30 10.86
C HIS A 62 6.73 -5.47 12.14
N ASP A 63 6.05 -5.97 13.16
CA ASP A 63 6.05 -5.35 14.49
C ASP A 63 7.29 -5.80 15.27
N SER A 64 8.47 -5.46 14.74
CA SER A 64 9.74 -5.63 15.45
C SER A 64 9.97 -4.42 16.36
N PRO A 65 10.43 -4.62 17.61
CA PRO A 65 10.83 -3.51 18.49
C PRO A 65 11.95 -2.64 17.91
N SER A 66 12.65 -3.13 16.89
CA SER A 66 14.01 -2.70 16.58
C SER A 66 14.18 -1.68 15.47
N GLN A 67 13.12 -1.18 14.81
CA GLN A 67 13.09 -0.01 13.90
C GLN A 67 12.01 -0.18 12.82
N PHE A 68 11.33 0.92 12.46
CA PHE A 68 10.53 0.97 11.24
C PHE A 68 11.45 1.27 10.07
N ASP A 69 11.74 0.24 9.29
CA ASP A 69 12.65 0.34 8.15
C ASP A 69 11.95 1.01 6.97
N ILE A 70 11.91 2.35 7.00
CA ILE A 70 11.55 3.17 5.84
C ILE A 70 12.79 3.86 5.29
N SER A 71 13.10 3.58 4.02
CA SER A 71 14.21 4.19 3.30
C SER A 71 13.67 4.96 2.09
N PRO A 72 14.09 6.22 1.86
CA PRO A 72 13.63 6.98 0.71
C PRO A 72 14.13 6.33 -0.60
N GLY A 73 13.25 6.29 -1.60
CA GLY A 73 13.57 5.81 -2.94
C GLY A 73 14.24 6.89 -3.80
N LYS A 74 14.16 6.70 -5.12
CA LYS A 74 14.63 7.69 -6.12
C LYS A 74 13.64 8.85 -6.32
N MET A 75 12.45 8.78 -5.74
CA MET A 75 11.41 9.80 -5.85
C MET A 75 11.76 10.99 -4.92
N GLY A 76 11.37 12.20 -5.32
CA GLY A 76 11.62 13.45 -4.57
C GLY A 76 10.74 13.64 -3.34
N ASP A 77 10.33 12.57 -2.66
CA ASP A 77 9.28 12.53 -1.64
C ASP A 77 9.82 12.28 -0.22
N ARG A 78 11.09 12.61 0.04
CA ARG A 78 11.74 12.42 1.35
C ARG A 78 10.94 13.03 2.52
N TRP A 79 10.20 14.11 2.27
CA TRP A 79 9.32 14.73 3.26
C TRP A 79 8.22 13.77 3.75
N LEU A 80 7.60 13.02 2.84
CA LEU A 80 6.55 12.05 3.16
C LEU A 80 7.13 10.85 3.92
N VAL A 81 8.26 10.32 3.44
CA VAL A 81 8.99 9.21 4.08
C VAL A 81 9.35 9.55 5.53
N SER A 82 9.82 10.78 5.77
CA SER A 82 10.16 11.26 7.11
C SER A 82 8.92 11.33 8.01
N CYS A 83 7.79 11.84 7.50
CA CYS A 83 6.52 11.87 8.23
C CYS A 83 6.02 10.48 8.61
N LEU A 84 6.16 9.48 7.73
CA LEU A 84 5.78 8.09 8.02
C LEU A 84 6.64 7.48 9.13
N GLY A 85 7.94 7.80 9.15
CA GLY A 85 8.84 7.41 10.25
C GLY A 85 8.37 7.97 11.59
N VAL A 86 8.01 9.27 11.64
CA VAL A 86 7.47 9.90 12.85
C VAL A 86 6.12 9.30 13.26
N LEU A 87 5.23 9.05 12.29
CA LEU A 87 3.91 8.46 12.55
C LEU A 87 4.03 7.08 13.22
N TYR A 88 4.97 6.26 12.76
CA TYR A 88 5.17 4.91 13.32
C TYR A 88 5.58 4.92 14.80
N LEU A 89 6.32 5.95 15.24
CA LEU A 89 6.68 6.10 16.66
C LEU A 89 5.46 6.29 17.56
N SER A 90 4.34 6.75 17.01
CA SER A 90 3.06 6.89 17.70
C SER A 90 2.07 5.82 17.26
N LYS A 91 2.20 4.60 17.80
CA LYS A 91 1.40 3.42 17.44
C LYS A 91 -0.12 3.67 17.43
N GLY A 92 -0.65 4.40 18.41
CA GLY A 92 -2.08 4.74 18.45
C GLY A 92 -2.56 5.62 17.29
N LEU A 93 -1.70 6.49 16.75
CA LEU A 93 -1.99 7.25 15.53
C LEU A 93 -1.73 6.43 14.28
N PHE A 94 -0.64 5.65 14.27
CA PHE A 94 -0.30 4.77 13.16
C PHE A 94 -1.45 3.84 12.78
N TYR A 95 -2.06 3.15 13.75
CA TYR A 95 -3.16 2.21 13.48
C TYR A 95 -4.50 2.88 13.11
N ARG A 96 -4.60 4.21 13.21
CA ARG A 96 -5.73 4.96 12.61
C ARG A 96 -5.53 5.20 11.12
N VAL A 97 -4.28 5.23 10.66
CA VAL A 97 -3.90 5.48 9.26
C VAL A 97 -3.65 4.17 8.51
N VAL A 98 -3.07 3.17 9.18
CA VAL A 98 -2.77 1.84 8.64
C VAL A 98 -3.65 0.82 9.38
N PRO A 99 -4.83 0.48 8.83
CA PRO A 99 -5.72 -0.50 9.45
C PRO A 99 -5.06 -1.88 9.52
N ALA A 100 -5.31 -2.59 10.62
CA ALA A 100 -4.94 -4.00 10.79
C ALA A 100 -5.85 -4.94 9.98
#